data_AF-A0A5E7H8V8-F1
#
_entry.id   AF-A0A5E7H8V8-F1
#
_cell.length_a   1.000
_cell.length_b   1.000
_cell.length_c   1.000
_cell.angle_alpha   90.00
_cell.angle_beta   90.00
_cell.angle_gamma   90.00
#
_symmetry.space_group_name_H-M   'P 1'
#
loop_
_entity.id
_entity.type
_entity.pdbx_description
1 polymer ?
#
loop_
_entity_poly.entity_id
_entity_poly.type
_entity_poly.pdbx_seq_one_letter_code
_entity_poly.pdbx_strand_id
1 'polypeptide(L)' 'MARDKAKDDKHFNCTQEHEADYVASLYPHAKDEVKNFLATACMDKSLHDSTHKDVYELIKLKLGHSQP' A
#
# COMPACT_ATOMS: atom_id res chain seq x y z
N MET A 1 15.81 -15.26 2.26
CA MET A 1 14.63 -15.19 1.38
C MET A 1 14.62 -13.82 0.72
N ALA A 2 15.20 -13.72 -0.47
CA ALA A 2 15.24 -12.47 -1.23
C ALA A 2 13.87 -12.28 -1.89
N ARG A 3 12.93 -11.61 -1.20
CA ARG A 3 11.67 -11.20 -1.82
C ARG A 3 12.00 -10.14 -2.87
N ASP A 4 11.76 -10.49 -4.13
CA ASP A 4 11.91 -9.67 -5.33
C ASP A 4 11.55 -8.19 -5.11
N LYS A 5 12.58 -7.38 -4.84
CA LYS A 5 12.52 -5.91 -4.77
C LYS A 5 12.01 -5.27 -6.07
N ALA A 6 12.04 -6.01 -7.19
CA ALA A 6 11.68 -5.54 -8.51
C ALA A 6 10.16 -5.32 -8.72
N LYS A 7 9.31 -5.82 -7.81
CA LYS A 7 7.86 -5.58 -7.88
C LYS A 7 7.41 -4.33 -7.12
N ASP A 8 8.16 -3.91 -6.10
CA ASP A 8 7.82 -2.73 -5.29
C ASP A 8 8.12 -1.39 -6.01
N ASP A 9 8.88 -1.42 -7.10
CA ASP A 9 9.15 -0.25 -7.93
C ASP A 9 8.02 0.02 -8.96
N LYS A 10 6.97 -0.82 -8.98
CA LYS A 10 5.78 -0.58 -9.81
C LYS A 10 4.87 0.45 -9.14
N HIS A 11 4.29 1.32 -9.96
CA HIS A 11 3.26 2.27 -9.53
C HIS A 11 2.07 1.51 -8.96
N PHE A 12 1.63 1.93 -7.77
CA PHE A 12 0.45 1.40 -7.14
C PHE A 12 -0.78 1.87 -7.92
N ASN A 13 -1.59 0.93 -8.39
CA ASN A 13 -2.74 1.28 -9.20
C ASN A 13 -4.03 1.29 -8.38
N CYS A 14 -4.50 2.50 -8.09
CA CYS A 14 -5.78 2.75 -7.43
C CYS A 14 -7.02 2.18 -8.15
N THR A 15 -6.95 1.92 -9.45
CA THR A 15 -8.06 1.29 -10.20
C THR A 15 -8.05 -0.23 -10.11
N GLN A 16 -7.02 -0.82 -9.50
CA GLN A 16 -6.87 -2.27 -9.37
C GLN A 16 -7.07 -2.68 -7.91
N GLU A 17 -8.27 -3.16 -7.59
CA GLU A 17 -8.62 -3.60 -6.23
C GLU A 17 -7.66 -4.67 -5.68
N HIS A 18 -7.14 -5.53 -6.56
CA HIS A 18 -6.20 -6.58 -6.17
C HIS A 18 -4.85 -6.04 -5.68
N GLU A 19 -4.45 -4.82 -6.06
CA GLU A 19 -3.25 -4.19 -5.50
C GLU A 19 -3.51 -3.73 -4.06
N ALA A 20 -4.65 -3.10 -3.80
CA ALA A 20 -5.03 -2.72 -2.44
C ALA A 20 -5.16 -3.96 -1.54
N ASP A 21 -5.75 -5.05 -2.03
CA ASP A 21 -5.84 -6.31 -1.30
C ASP A 21 -4.47 -6.97 -1.09
N TYR A 22 -3.56 -6.89 -2.06
CA TYR A 22 -2.17 -7.35 -1.90
C TYR A 22 -1.48 -6.58 -0.80
N VAL A 23 -1.50 -5.25 -0.84
CA VAL A 23 -0.89 -4.40 0.20
C VAL A 23 -1.53 -4.67 1.55
N ALA A 24 -2.85 -4.70 1.66
CA ALA A 24 -3.56 -4.97 2.90
C ALA A 24 -3.24 -6.37 3.46
N SER A 25 -3.01 -7.37 2.60
CA SER A 25 -2.61 -8.72 3.02
C SER A 25 -1.24 -8.77 3.72
N LEU A 26 -0.36 -7.79 3.46
CA LEU A 26 0.93 -7.65 4.14
C LEU A 26 0.79 -7.17 5.59
N TYR A 27 -0.37 -6.60 5.95
CA TYR A 27 -0.68 -6.10 7.28
C TYR A 27 -1.85 -6.89 7.88
N PRO A 28 -1.65 -8.14 8.29
CA PRO A 28 -2.73 -9.00 8.79
C PRO A 28 -3.42 -8.42 10.04
N HIS A 29 -2.72 -7.61 10.84
CA HIS A 29 -3.24 -6.95 12.03
C HIS A 29 -4.00 -5.65 11.74
N ALA A 30 -3.81 -5.05 10.57
CA ALA A 30 -4.35 -3.73 10.20
C ALA A 30 -4.96 -3.73 8.80
N LYS A 31 -5.42 -4.90 8.33
CA LYS A 31 -5.87 -5.10 6.95
C LYS A 31 -6.98 -4.12 6.56
N ASP A 32 -7.99 -3.99 7.40
CA ASP A 32 -9.14 -3.11 7.15
C ASP A 32 -8.76 -1.62 7.22
N GLU A 33 -7.88 -1.24 8.16
CA GLU A 33 -7.34 0.13 8.26
C GLU A 33 -6.54 0.50 7.01
N VAL A 34 -5.64 -0.38 6.58
CA VAL A 34 -4.83 -0.18 5.38
C VAL A 34 -5.71 -0.10 4.15
N LYS A 35 -6.71 -0.99 4.01
CA LYS A 35 -7.62 -0.96 2.86
C LYS A 35 -8.43 0.34 2.77
N ASN A 36 -8.97 0.81 3.90
CA ASN A 36 -9.67 2.10 3.96
C ASN A 36 -8.74 3.29 3.70
N PHE A 37 -7.51 3.25 4.23
CA PHE A 37 -6.50 4.27 3.98
C PHE A 37 -6.14 4.34 2.49
N LEU A 38 -5.88 3.20 1.85
CA LEU A 38 -5.58 3.13 0.42
C LEU A 38 -6.74 3.66 -0.42
N ALA A 39 -7.98 3.26 -0.11
CA ALA A 39 -9.17 3.76 -0.81
C ALA A 39 -9.30 5.29 -0.70
N THR A 40 -9.07 5.83 0.50
CA THR A 40 -9.14 7.27 0.77
C THR A 40 -8.01 8.03 0.06
N ALA A 41 -6.78 7.53 0.16
CA ALA A 41 -5.60 8.15 -0.45
C ALA A 41 -5.63 8.06 -1.99
N CYS A 42 -6.31 7.07 -2.55
CA CYS A 42 -6.65 6.98 -3.97
C CYS A 42 -7.67 8.04 -4.40
N MET A 43 -8.73 8.28 -3.61
CA MET A 43 -9.70 9.35 -3.88
C MET A 43 -9.05 10.74 -3.78
N ASP A 44 -8.14 10.93 -2.82
CA ASP A 44 -7.38 12.17 -2.61
C ASP A 44 -6.26 12.36 -3.65
N LYS A 45 -6.10 11.43 -4.60
CA LYS A 45 -5.01 11.40 -5.61
C LYS A 45 -3.60 11.42 -5.00
N SER A 46 -3.47 11.23 -3.70
CA SER A 46 -2.19 11.16 -2.99
C SER A 46 -1.38 9.93 -3.41
N LEU A 47 -2.05 8.89 -3.90
CA LEU A 47 -1.44 7.66 -4.42
C LEU A 47 -1.41 7.56 -5.96
N HIS A 48 -1.78 8.63 -6.68
CA HIS A 48 -1.95 8.56 -8.14
C HIS A 48 -0.65 8.28 -8.91
N ASP A 49 0.48 8.84 -8.46
CA ASP A 49 1.83 8.63 -9.01
C ASP A 49 2.76 7.97 -7.97
N SER A 50 2.19 7.29 -6.97
CA SER A 50 2.96 6.65 -5.91
C SER A 50 3.36 5.24 -6.30
N THR A 51 4.57 4.85 -5.93
CA THR A 51 5.02 3.46 -6.01
C THR A 51 4.55 2.66 -4.81
N HIS A 52 4.62 1.33 -4.89
CA HIS A 52 4.36 0.48 -3.73
C HIS A 52 5.26 0.85 -2.53
N LYS A 53 6.51 1.25 -2.76
CA LYS A 53 7.38 1.80 -1.70
C LYS A 53 6.78 3.02 -1.02
N ASP A 54 6.33 4.01 -1.81
CA ASP A 54 5.75 5.24 -1.26
C ASP A 54 4.47 4.94 -0.48
N VAL A 55 3.66 3.98 -0.96
CA VAL A 55 2.49 3.48 -0.25
C VAL A 55 2.89 2.89 1.10
N TYR A 56 3.93 2.06 1.16
CA TYR A 56 4.39 1.45 2.40
C TYR A 56 4.94 2.49 3.38
N GLU A 57 5.69 3.47 2.88
CA GLU A 57 6.16 4.60 3.70
C GLU A 57 4.99 5.43 4.23
N LEU A 58 3.97 5.70 3.41
CA LEU A 58 2.77 6.41 3.82
C LEU A 58 1.99 5.64 4.89
N ILE A 59 1.80 4.34 4.71
CA ILE A 59 1.17 3.47 5.72
C ILE A 59 1.96 3.52 7.02
N LYS A 60 3.29 3.44 6.95
CA LYS A 60 4.16 3.52 8.13
C LYS A 60 4.10 4.89 8.81
N LEU A 61 4.06 5.98 8.04
CA LEU A 61 4.02 7.35 8.57
C LEU A 61 2.64 7.72 9.14
N LYS A 62 1.56 7.29 8.49
CA LYS A 62 0.17 7.63 8.87
C LYS A 62 -0.41 6.68 9.90
N LEU A 63 -0.23 5.38 9.70
CA LEU A 63 -0.80 4.34 10.56
C LEU A 63 0.21 3.77 11.56
N GLY A 64 1.51 4.02 11.39
CA GLY A 64 2.55 3.45 12.27
C GLY A 64 2.83 1.97 11.99
N HIS A 65 2.18 1.37 11.00
CA HIS A 65 2.33 -0.05 10.68
C HIS A 65 3.52 -0.26 9.74
N SER A 66 4.49 -1.05 10.18
CA SER A 66 5.57 -1.53 9.31
C SER A 66 5.23 -2.94 8.83
N GLN A 67 5.59 -3.26 7.59
CA GLN A 67 5.49 -4.64 7.11
C GLN A 67 6.38 -5.56 7.96
N PRO A 68 5.94 -6.80 8.22
CA PRO A 68 6.72 -7.82 8.91
C PRO A 68 7.91 -8.33 8.09
#